data_AF-A0A2V3UAN1-F1
#
_entry.id   AF-A0A2V3UAN1-F1
#
_cell.length_a   1.000
_cell.length_b   1.000
_cell.length_c   1.000
_cell.angle_alpha   90.00
_cell.angle_beta   90.00
_cell.angle_gamma   90.00
#
_symmetry.space_group_name_H-M   'P 1'
#
loop_
_entity.id
_entity.type
_entity.pdbx_description
1 polymer ?
#
loop_
_entity_poly.entity_id
_entity_poly.type
_entity_poly.pdbx_seq_one_letter_code
_entity_poly.pdbx_strand_id
1 'polypeptide(L)'
;MSDTTSKFPEAAEPHYDRLLRANLERVFNERDAGKRIAALDELFVDEPVMYEPANVVRGRAAIADVAGKLLDQFGPTFRFTPAGAAVGHHGLGSLRWSAGPDGGPVTVTGSDVAEIFDGRIARLWVLLDPPGT
;
A
#
# COMPACT_ATOMS: atom_id res chain seq x y z
N MET A 1 44.69 -1.65 -2.45
CA MET A 1 43.29 -1.24 -2.70
C MET A 1 42.59 -1.35 -1.38
N SER A 2 42.35 -0.24 -0.71
CA SER A 2 41.81 -0.22 0.66
C SER A 2 40.31 -0.45 0.60
N ASP A 3 39.90 -1.58 1.14
CA ASP A 3 38.51 -1.97 1.34
C ASP A 3 37.88 -0.99 2.34
N THR A 4 37.02 -0.11 1.83
CA THR A 4 36.26 0.82 2.68
C THR A 4 34.95 0.15 3.01
N THR A 5 34.98 -0.74 4.01
CA THR A 5 33.75 -1.23 4.63
C THR A 5 32.99 -0.02 5.17
N SER A 6 31.84 0.27 4.56
CA SER A 6 30.98 1.38 4.95
C SER A 6 30.62 1.24 6.42
N LYS A 7 30.94 2.27 7.22
CA LYS A 7 30.89 2.28 8.68
C LYS A 7 29.51 2.67 9.24
N PHE A 8 28.47 2.57 8.41
CA PHE A 8 27.10 2.87 8.80
C PHE A 8 26.35 1.55 8.99
N PRO A 9 25.63 1.38 10.12
CA PRO A 9 24.68 0.28 10.20
C PRO A 9 23.69 0.46 9.05
N GLU A 10 23.66 -0.49 8.14
CA GLU A 10 22.59 -0.61 7.17
C GLU A 10 21.31 -0.72 7.99
N ALA A 11 20.42 0.27 7.88
CA ALA A 11 19.14 0.23 8.58
C ALA A 11 18.49 -1.12 8.23
N ALA A 12 17.97 -1.84 9.23
CA ALA A 12 17.39 -3.15 9.00
C ALA A 12 16.35 -3.06 7.88
N GLU A 13 16.56 -3.85 6.82
CA GLU A 13 15.68 -3.87 5.66
C GLU A 13 14.23 -4.08 6.13
N PRO A 14 13.28 -3.23 5.71
CA PRO A 14 11.90 -3.31 6.17
C PRO A 14 11.26 -4.63 5.73
N HIS A 15 10.34 -5.16 6.54
CA HIS A 15 9.54 -6.32 6.16
C HIS A 15 8.48 -5.92 5.12
N TYR A 16 8.89 -5.82 3.84
CA TYR A 16 8.05 -5.37 2.72
C TYR A 16 6.69 -6.07 2.64
N ASP A 17 6.69 -7.41 2.74
CA ASP A 17 5.46 -8.22 2.69
C ASP A 17 4.51 -7.89 3.83
N ARG A 18 5.02 -7.78 5.06
CA ARG A 18 4.22 -7.40 6.23
C ARG A 18 3.63 -6.00 6.06
N LEU A 19 4.45 -5.03 5.63
CA LEU A 19 4.03 -3.63 5.51
C LEU A 19 2.95 -3.44 4.45
N LEU A 20 3.16 -3.96 3.24
CA LEU A 20 2.22 -3.76 2.12
C LEU A 20 0.94 -4.56 2.29
N ARG A 21 0.99 -5.76 2.87
CA ARG A 21 -0.24 -6.50 3.24
C ARG A 21 -1.01 -5.78 4.32
N ALA A 22 -0.33 -5.21 5.32
CA ALA A 22 -0.97 -4.42 6.36
C ALA A 22 -1.62 -3.16 5.77
N ASN A 23 -0.99 -2.49 4.81
CA ASN A 23 -1.61 -1.39 4.07
C ASN A 23 -2.89 -1.83 3.35
N LEU A 24 -2.79 -2.89 2.54
CA LEU A 24 -3.94 -3.39 1.77
C LEU A 24 -5.12 -3.74 2.68
N GLU A 25 -4.85 -4.42 3.80
CA GLU A 25 -5.89 -4.89 4.72
C GLU A 25 -6.42 -3.78 5.64
N ARG A 26 -5.53 -3.06 6.32
CA ARG A 26 -5.92 -2.15 7.41
C ARG A 26 -6.22 -0.73 6.94
N VAL A 27 -5.88 -0.39 5.70
CA VAL A 27 -6.19 0.91 5.09
C VAL A 27 -7.24 0.75 3.99
N PHE A 28 -6.98 -0.10 3.00
CA PHE A 28 -7.83 -0.20 1.80
C PHE A 28 -9.00 -1.20 1.92
N ASN A 29 -8.96 -2.16 2.86
CA ASN A 29 -10.10 -3.03 3.21
C ASN A 29 -10.83 -2.62 4.50
N GLU A 30 -10.28 -1.71 5.30
CA GLU A 30 -10.88 -1.31 6.58
C GLU A 30 -12.05 -0.35 6.37
N ARG A 31 -13.21 -0.69 6.93
CA ARG A 31 -14.46 0.09 6.82
C ARG A 31 -14.64 1.05 8.00
N ASP A 32 -14.07 0.74 9.15
CA ASP A 32 -14.07 1.61 10.32
C ASP A 32 -13.06 2.74 10.13
N ALA A 33 -13.56 3.98 10.02
CA ALA A 33 -12.72 5.14 9.79
C ALA A 33 -11.66 5.36 10.89
N GLY A 34 -12.00 5.07 12.15
CA GLY A 34 -11.08 5.23 13.28
C GLY A 34 -9.93 4.23 13.23
N LYS A 35 -10.21 2.96 12.92
CA LYS A 35 -9.18 1.93 12.73
C LYS A 35 -8.29 2.22 11.53
N ARG A 36 -8.86 2.73 10.43
CA ARG A 36 -8.10 3.14 9.25
C ARG A 36 -7.14 4.28 9.55
N ILE A 37 -7.59 5.30 10.30
CA ILE A 37 -6.71 6.41 10.73
C ILE A 37 -5.56 5.87 11.59
N ALA A 38 -5.85 5.01 12.58
CA ALA A 38 -4.82 4.41 13.41
C ALA A 38 -3.82 3.57 12.60
N ALA A 39 -4.28 2.86 11.57
CA ALA A 39 -3.41 2.12 10.66
C ALA A 39 -2.52 3.06 9.83
N LEU A 40 -3.05 4.18 9.32
CA LEU A 40 -2.25 5.18 8.60
C LEU A 40 -1.16 5.80 9.49
N ASP A 41 -1.46 6.08 10.76
CA ASP A 41 -0.49 6.60 11.72
C ASP A 41 0.65 5.61 12.03
N GLU A 42 0.37 4.31 11.95
CA GLU A 42 1.39 3.26 12.11
C GLU A 42 2.21 3.07 10.83
N LEU A 43 1.54 2.98 9.68
CA LEU A 43 2.12 2.46 8.44
C LEU A 43 2.75 3.53 7.55
N PHE A 44 2.34 4.80 7.66
CA PHE A 44 2.82 5.88 6.81
C PHE A 44 3.67 6.89 7.59
N VAL A 45 4.52 7.63 6.87
CA VAL A 45 5.15 8.86 7.40
C VAL A 45 4.09 9.94 7.66
N ASP A 46 4.45 11.06 8.29
CA ASP A 46 3.47 12.11 8.67
C ASP A 46 2.87 12.82 7.45
N GLU A 47 3.68 13.01 6.40
CA GLU A 47 3.29 13.67 5.15
C GLU A 47 3.48 12.75 3.93
N PRO A 48 2.69 11.66 3.81
CA PRO A 48 2.82 10.74 2.71
C PRO A 48 2.20 11.31 1.42
N VAL A 49 2.65 10.80 0.28
CA VAL A 49 2.03 11.09 -1.02
C VAL A 49 1.62 9.80 -1.72
N MET A 50 0.34 9.68 -2.04
CA MET A 50 -0.18 8.60 -2.86
C MET A 50 -0.47 9.09 -4.27
N TYR A 51 -0.10 8.31 -5.27
CA TYR A 51 -0.35 8.52 -6.68
C TYR A 51 -1.29 7.42 -7.14
N GLU A 52 -2.54 7.77 -7.40
CA GLU A 52 -3.51 6.88 -8.03
C GLU A 52 -3.68 7.28 -9.51
N PRO A 53 -4.31 6.43 -10.35
CA PRO A 53 -4.40 6.70 -11.79
C PRO A 53 -5.00 8.06 -12.15
N ALA A 54 -5.90 8.60 -11.31
CA ALA A 54 -6.59 9.85 -11.56
C ALA A 54 -6.02 11.06 -10.81
N ASN A 55 -5.31 10.86 -9.69
CA ASN A 55 -5.00 11.94 -8.75
C ASN A 55 -3.66 11.76 -8.01
N VAL A 56 -3.15 12.89 -7.50
CA VAL A 56 -2.08 12.92 -6.49
C VAL A 56 -2.68 13.33 -5.14
N VAL A 57 -2.63 12.42 -4.18
CA VAL A 57 -3.26 12.52 -2.86
C VAL A 57 -2.18 12.76 -1.81
N ARG A 58 -2.30 13.85 -1.04
CA ARG A 58 -1.27 14.28 -0.08
C ARG A 58 -1.80 14.24 1.34
N GLY A 59 -1.04 13.62 2.24
CA GLY A 59 -1.36 13.53 3.67
C GLY A 59 -2.21 12.31 4.03
N ARG A 60 -2.02 11.81 5.26
CA ARG A 60 -2.74 10.63 5.77
C ARG A 60 -4.26 10.79 5.72
N ALA A 61 -4.77 11.97 6.10
CA ALA A 61 -6.21 12.24 6.09
C ALA A 61 -6.83 12.10 4.69
N ALA A 62 -6.17 12.64 3.67
CA ALA A 62 -6.66 12.54 2.29
C ALA A 62 -6.62 11.10 1.77
N ILE A 63 -5.59 10.32 2.14
CA ILE A 63 -5.52 8.89 1.82
C ILE A 63 -6.65 8.12 2.52
N ALA A 64 -6.93 8.41 3.79
CA ALA A 64 -8.03 7.79 4.53
C ALA A 64 -9.38 8.02 3.85
N ASP A 65 -9.61 9.25 3.37
CA ASP A 65 -10.84 9.62 2.67
C ASP A 65 -10.98 8.89 1.34
N VAL A 66 -9.90 8.74 0.57
CA VAL A 66 -9.91 8.00 -0.69
C VAL A 66 -10.23 6.53 -0.44
N ALA A 67 -9.53 5.88 0.48
CA ALA A 67 -9.77 4.48 0.82
C ALA A 67 -11.22 4.23 1.32
N GLY A 68 -11.76 5.15 2.13
CA GLY A 68 -13.15 5.09 2.60
C GLY A 68 -14.16 5.18 1.46
N LYS A 69 -14.04 6.21 0.62
CA LYS A 69 -14.95 6.42 -0.52
C LYS A 69 -14.92 5.26 -1.50
N LEU A 70 -13.75 4.65 -1.71
CA LEU A 70 -13.58 3.50 -2.58
C LEU A 70 -14.41 2.30 -2.12
N LEU A 71 -14.36 1.97 -0.82
CA LEU A 71 -15.16 0.88 -0.24
C LEU A 71 -16.66 1.17 -0.18
N ASP A 72 -17.05 2.44 -0.02
CA ASP A 72 -18.45 2.85 -0.06
C ASP A 72 -19.02 2.71 -1.48
N GLN A 73 -18.22 3.02 -2.51
CA GLN A 73 -18.63 2.91 -3.92
C GLN A 73 -18.88 1.46 -4.36
N PHE A 74 -18.06 0.50 -3.92
CA PHE A 74 -18.14 -0.89 -4.37
C PHE A 74 -19.05 -1.79 -3.52
N GLY A 75 -19.59 -1.26 -2.41
CA GLY A 75 -20.51 -1.99 -1.54
C GLY A 75 -19.82 -2.87 -0.49
N PRO A 76 -20.61 -3.56 0.36
CA PRO A 76 -20.14 -4.15 1.62
C PRO A 76 -19.24 -5.39 1.48
N THR A 77 -19.28 -6.07 0.33
CA THR A 77 -18.52 -7.30 0.10
C THR A 77 -17.25 -7.09 -0.71
N PHE A 78 -17.05 -5.92 -1.33
CA PHE A 78 -15.86 -5.67 -2.13
C PHE A 78 -14.61 -5.66 -1.26
N ARG A 79 -13.55 -6.34 -1.70
CA ARG A 79 -12.25 -6.42 -1.02
C ARG A 79 -11.10 -6.53 -2.01
N PHE A 80 -9.95 -6.04 -1.57
CA PHE A 80 -8.65 -6.25 -2.18
C PHE A 80 -7.97 -7.48 -1.57
N THR A 81 -7.41 -8.35 -2.39
CA THR A 81 -6.75 -9.61 -1.98
C THR A 81 -5.32 -9.62 -2.51
N PRO A 82 -4.30 -9.88 -1.67
CA PRO A 82 -2.92 -10.04 -2.13
C PRO A 82 -2.78 -11.16 -3.17
N ALA A 83 -2.07 -10.87 -4.27
CA ALA A 83 -1.72 -11.84 -5.29
C ALA A 83 -0.23 -12.21 -5.15
N GLY A 84 0.04 -13.20 -4.28
CA GLY A 84 1.41 -13.61 -3.93
C GLY A 84 2.00 -12.78 -2.78
N ALA A 85 3.32 -12.90 -2.58
CA ALA A 85 4.07 -12.14 -1.58
C ALA A 85 4.53 -10.79 -2.15
N ALA A 86 4.58 -9.77 -1.29
CA ALA A 86 5.25 -8.54 -1.66
C ALA A 86 6.76 -8.78 -1.75
N VAL A 87 7.40 -8.08 -2.68
CA VAL A 87 8.85 -8.11 -2.90
C VAL A 87 9.41 -6.71 -2.74
N GLY A 88 10.67 -6.60 -2.36
CA GLY A 88 11.30 -5.28 -2.21
C GLY A 88 12.76 -5.36 -1.83
N HIS A 89 13.44 -4.23 -1.96
CA HIS A 89 14.83 -4.00 -1.55
C HIS A 89 15.13 -2.49 -1.59
N HIS A 90 16.14 -2.03 -0.85
CA HIS A 90 16.63 -0.63 -0.93
C HIS A 90 15.51 0.43 -0.77
N GLY A 91 14.53 0.14 0.10
CA GLY A 91 13.40 1.04 0.37
C GLY A 91 12.28 1.02 -0.69
N LEU A 92 12.38 0.21 -1.76
CA LEU A 92 11.29 0.01 -2.71
C LEU A 92 10.57 -1.31 -2.42
N GLY A 93 9.25 -1.27 -2.24
CA GLY A 93 8.39 -2.45 -2.12
C GLY A 93 7.32 -2.51 -3.19
N SER A 94 6.87 -3.70 -3.57
CA SER A 94 5.73 -3.90 -4.46
C SER A 94 4.88 -5.09 -4.04
N LEU A 95 3.55 -4.92 -4.07
CA LEU A 95 2.56 -5.96 -3.83
C LEU A 95 1.54 -5.97 -4.96
N ARG A 96 1.39 -7.11 -5.64
CA ARG A 96 0.26 -7.31 -6.56
C ARG A 96 -1.00 -7.66 -5.78
N TRP A 97 -2.15 -7.28 -6.32
CA TRP A 97 -3.45 -7.57 -5.74
C TRP A 97 -4.51 -7.79 -6.82
N SER A 98 -5.58 -8.47 -6.43
CA SER A 98 -6.85 -8.53 -7.16
C SER A 98 -7.96 -7.94 -6.29
N ALA A 99 -9.03 -7.43 -6.89
CA ALA A 99 -10.16 -6.92 -6.14
C ALA A 99 -11.49 -7.28 -6.79
N GLY A 100 -12.52 -7.46 -5.96
CA GLY A 100 -13.86 -7.87 -6.34
C GLY A 100 -14.72 -8.16 -5.12
N PRO A 101 -15.99 -8.56 -5.32
CA PRO A 101 -16.80 -9.11 -4.24
C PRO A 101 -16.11 -10.30 -3.59
N ASP A 102 -16.18 -10.40 -2.27
CA ASP A 102 -15.63 -11.52 -1.53
C ASP A 102 -16.19 -12.87 -2.01
N GLY A 103 -15.30 -13.81 -2.34
CA GLY A 103 -15.65 -15.10 -2.95
C GLY A 103 -16.25 -15.01 -4.36
N GLY A 104 -16.30 -13.80 -4.94
CA GLY A 104 -16.84 -13.51 -6.27
C GLY A 104 -15.76 -13.40 -7.35
N PRO A 105 -16.16 -13.00 -8.58
CA PRO A 105 -15.23 -12.82 -9.67
C PRO A 105 -14.29 -11.64 -9.43
N VAL A 106 -13.06 -11.79 -9.91
CA VAL A 106 -12.09 -10.68 -9.97
C VAL A 106 -12.63 -9.60 -10.91
N THR A 107 -12.73 -8.38 -10.39
CA THR A 107 -13.23 -7.21 -11.13
C THR A 107 -12.08 -6.35 -11.66
N VAL A 108 -11.01 -6.23 -10.89
CA VAL A 108 -9.82 -5.43 -11.24
C VAL A 108 -8.58 -6.05 -10.61
N THR A 109 -7.44 -5.94 -11.28
CA THR A 109 -6.13 -6.30 -10.73
C THR A 109 -5.20 -5.11 -10.80
N GLY A 110 -4.16 -5.14 -9.97
CA GLY A 110 -3.21 -4.07 -9.92
C GLY A 110 -2.04 -4.37 -9.00
N SER A 111 -1.25 -3.34 -8.75
CA SER A 111 -0.11 -3.37 -7.86
C SER A 111 0.00 -2.08 -7.07
N ASP A 112 0.33 -2.24 -5.80
CA ASP A 112 0.85 -1.15 -4.97
C ASP A 112 2.37 -1.18 -5.05
N VAL A 113 2.99 -0.04 -5.34
CA VAL A 113 4.45 0.15 -5.30
C VAL A 113 4.73 1.25 -4.28
N ALA A 114 5.60 1.00 -3.31
CA ALA A 114 5.86 1.93 -2.22
C ALA A 114 7.34 2.31 -2.13
N GLU A 115 7.58 3.59 -1.89
CA GLU A 115 8.83 4.10 -1.33
C GLU A 115 8.70 4.09 0.20
N ILE A 116 9.62 3.40 0.86
CA ILE A 116 9.61 3.13 2.29
C ILE A 116 10.81 3.82 2.92
N PHE A 117 10.52 4.63 3.93
CA PHE A 117 11.50 5.38 4.72
C PHE A 117 11.29 5.05 6.19
N ASP A 118 12.35 4.60 6.87
CA ASP A 118 12.32 4.24 8.30
C ASP A 118 11.17 3.26 8.64
N GLY A 119 11.01 2.23 7.80
CA GLY A 119 9.97 1.20 7.97
C GLY A 119 8.53 1.66 7.67
N ARG A 120 8.31 2.89 7.20
CA ARG A 120 7.00 3.47 6.92
C ARG A 120 6.87 3.88 5.45
N ILE A 121 5.65 3.86 4.93
CA ILE A 121 5.34 4.26 3.55
C ILE A 121 5.43 5.79 3.45
N ALA A 122 6.39 6.26 2.65
CA ALA A 122 6.55 7.67 2.31
C ALA A 122 5.79 8.04 1.03
N ARG A 123 5.86 7.18 0.02
CA ARG A 123 5.10 7.32 -1.21
C ARG A 123 4.48 6.00 -1.62
N LEU A 124 3.30 6.05 -2.23
CA LEU A 124 2.58 4.90 -2.74
C LEU A 124 2.09 5.18 -4.15
N TRP A 125 2.38 4.30 -5.10
CA TRP A 125 1.81 4.31 -6.44
C TRP A 125 0.84 3.14 -6.55
N VAL A 126 -0.40 3.44 -6.92
CA VAL A 126 -1.43 2.45 -7.23
C VAL A 126 -1.49 2.31 -8.74
N LEU A 127 -1.09 1.14 -9.25
CA LEU A 127 -1.07 0.81 -10.66
C LEU A 127 -2.19 -0.18 -10.95
N LEU A 128 -3.08 0.14 -11.89
CA LEU A 128 -4.09 -0.79 -12.37
C LEU A 128 -3.54 -1.54 -13.59
N ASP A 129 -3.76 -2.85 -13.62
CA ASP A 129 -3.46 -3.64 -14.81
C ASP A 129 -4.51 -3.32 -15.91
N PRO A 130 -4.14 -3.44 -17.19
CA PRO A 130 -5.13 -3.39 -18.26
C PRO A 130 -6.18 -4.50 -18.06
N PRO A 131 -7.44 -4.28 -18.48
CA PRO A 131 -8.44 -5.34 -18.49
C PRO A 131 -7.88 -6.58 -19.19
N GLY A 132 -8.11 -7.77 -18.61
CA GLY A 132 -7.74 -9.02 -19.27
C GLY A 132 -8.36 -9.09 -20.66
N THR A 133 -7.54 -9.38 -21.66
CA THR A 133 -7.99 -9.67 -23.04
C THR A 133 -8.80 -10.96 -23.10
#